data_AF-A0A7S3FBF3-F1
#
_entry.id   AF-A0A7S3FBF3-F1
#
_cell.length_a   1.000
_cell.length_b   1.000
_cell.length_c   1.000
_cell.angle_alpha   90.00
_cell.angle_beta   90.00
_cell.angle_gamma   90.00
#
_symmetry.space_group_name_H-M   'P 1'
#
loop_
_entity.id
_entity.type
_entity.pdbx_description
1 polymer ?
#
loop_
_entity_poly.entity_id
_entity_poly.type
_entity_poly.pdbx_seq_one_letter_code
_entity_poly.pdbx_strand_id
1 'polypeptide(L)'
;MRGDGEDSDYPIEISYATGEQIRVERCGGPARVLVRLPTSHYENTAGLCGTWTGDPTDDLRTPAGDALSSLSGYAAMVAFGESWAVADRAVT
;
A
#
# COMPACT_ATOMS: atom_id res chain seq x y z
N MET A 1 -35.18 16.24 16.53
CA MET A 1 -34.85 15.53 15.27
C MET A 1 -33.36 15.70 15.03
N ARG A 2 -32.55 14.72 15.42
CA ARG A 2 -31.13 14.64 15.05
C ARG A 2 -31.07 13.64 13.90
N GLY A 3 -30.59 14.08 12.75
CA GLY A 3 -30.24 13.17 11.66
C GLY A 3 -29.08 12.30 12.12
N ASP A 4 -29.37 11.03 12.28
CA ASP A 4 -28.49 9.88 12.24
C ASP A 4 -27.57 9.94 11.01
N GLY A 5 -26.42 10.59 11.16
CA GLY A 5 -25.36 10.67 10.16
C GLY A 5 -24.64 9.32 9.96
N GLU A 6 -25.38 8.30 9.56
CA GLU A 6 -24.90 6.91 9.38
C GLU A 6 -24.67 6.53 7.90
N ASP A 7 -24.67 7.50 7.00
CA ASP A 7 -24.65 7.25 5.54
C ASP A 7 -23.27 7.42 4.87
N SER A 8 -22.17 7.61 5.63
CA SER A 8 -20.84 7.91 5.05
C SER A 8 -19.72 6.90 5.36
N ASP A 9 -20.01 5.79 6.04
CA ASP A 9 -18.99 4.83 6.50
C ASP A 9 -18.92 3.53 5.69
N TYR A 10 -19.65 3.44 4.57
CA TYR A 10 -19.57 2.27 3.69
C TYR A 10 -18.27 2.28 2.88
N PRO A 11 -17.38 1.27 3.08
CA PRO A 11 -16.14 1.22 2.35
C PRO A 11 -16.37 0.90 0.88
N ILE A 12 -15.54 1.47 0.01
CA ILE A 12 -15.49 1.07 -1.39
C ILE A 12 -14.71 -0.24 -1.46
N GLU A 13 -15.37 -1.33 -1.87
CA GLU A 13 -14.74 -2.63 -2.05
C GLU A 13 -14.68 -2.99 -3.54
N ILE A 14 -13.46 -3.21 -4.03
CA ILE A 14 -13.17 -3.68 -5.38
C ILE A 14 -12.63 -5.10 -5.23
N SER A 15 -13.28 -6.06 -5.90
CA SER A 15 -12.82 -7.45 -5.97
C SER A 15 -12.48 -7.80 -7.41
N TYR A 16 -11.31 -8.39 -7.61
CA TYR A 16 -10.85 -8.86 -8.91
C TYR A 16 -11.19 -10.35 -9.08
N ALA A 17 -11.46 -10.78 -10.32
CA ALA A 17 -11.77 -12.18 -10.62
C ALA A 17 -10.62 -13.13 -10.26
N THR A 18 -9.40 -12.62 -10.22
CA THR A 18 -8.16 -13.28 -9.81
C THR A 18 -8.02 -13.44 -8.29
N GLY A 19 -8.89 -12.80 -7.49
CA GLY A 19 -9.02 -12.99 -6.05
C GLY A 19 -8.46 -11.84 -5.19
N GLU A 20 -7.77 -10.87 -5.78
CA GLU A 20 -7.28 -9.67 -5.10
C GLU A 20 -8.46 -8.78 -4.69
N GLN A 21 -8.28 -8.03 -3.62
CA GLN A 21 -9.28 -7.09 -3.14
C GLN A 21 -8.63 -5.77 -2.71
N ILE A 22 -9.29 -4.66 -3.04
CA ILE A 22 -8.94 -3.33 -2.57
C ILE A 22 -10.16 -2.80 -1.81
N ARG A 23 -9.93 -2.38 -0.56
CA ARG A 23 -10.94 -1.74 0.26
C ARG A 23 -10.49 -0.34 0.64
N VAL A 24 -11.31 0.66 0.36
CA VAL A 24 -11.07 2.06 0.73
C VAL A 24 -12.07 2.48 1.79
N GLU A 25 -11.56 2.85 2.95
CA GLU A 25 -12.34 3.32 4.10
C GLU A 25 -12.10 4.82 4.32
N ARG A 26 -13.18 5.57 4.60
CA ARG A 26 -13.11 6.98 5.00
C ARG A 26 -14.01 7.25 6.21
N CYS A 27 -13.46 7.11 7.40
CA CYS A 27 -14.14 7.42 8.65
C CYS A 27 -13.58 8.74 9.21
N GLY A 28 -14.18 9.89 8.86
CA GLY A 28 -13.87 11.19 9.50
C GLY A 28 -12.39 11.65 9.51
N GLY A 29 -11.53 11.05 8.67
CA GLY A 29 -10.07 11.21 8.68
C GLY A 29 -9.43 10.85 7.32
N PRO A 30 -8.10 10.66 7.25
CA PRO A 30 -7.44 10.26 6.01
C PRO A 30 -7.99 8.93 5.52
N ALA A 31 -8.03 8.77 4.18
CA ALA A 31 -8.46 7.52 3.59
C ALA A 31 -7.51 6.39 4.00
N ARG A 32 -8.07 5.23 4.32
CA ARG A 32 -7.31 3.99 4.54
C ARG A 32 -7.53 3.08 3.34
N VAL A 33 -6.45 2.48 2.85
CA VAL A 33 -6.49 1.48 1.79
C VAL A 33 -6.02 0.17 2.36
N LEU A 34 -6.84 -0.87 2.23
CA LEU A 34 -6.50 -2.23 2.58
C LEU A 34 -6.43 -3.05 1.28
N VAL A 35 -5.28 -3.66 1.05
CA VAL A 35 -5.03 -4.57 -0.07
C VAL A 35 -4.99 -5.99 0.48
N ARG A 36 -5.76 -6.90 -0.11
CA ARG A 36 -5.71 -8.34 0.19
C ARG A 36 -5.35 -9.09 -1.07
N LEU A 37 -4.36 -9.96 -0.97
CA LEU A 37 -3.87 -10.77 -2.09
C LEU A 37 -4.07 -12.26 -1.79
N PRO A 38 -4.43 -13.07 -2.80
CA PRO A 38 -4.37 -14.52 -2.69
C PRO A 38 -2.91 -14.99 -2.60
N THR A 39 -2.67 -16.15 -2.01
CA THR A 39 -1.32 -16.74 -1.82
C THR A 39 -0.54 -16.98 -3.11
N SER A 40 -1.19 -16.92 -4.28
CA SER A 40 -0.52 -16.92 -5.58
C SER A 40 0.41 -15.72 -5.80
N HIS A 41 0.32 -14.66 -4.99
CA HIS A 41 1.23 -13.51 -5.04
C HIS A 41 2.39 -13.60 -4.03
N TYR A 42 2.49 -14.69 -3.26
CA TYR A 42 3.59 -14.88 -2.32
C TYR A 42 4.93 -14.83 -3.07
N GLU A 43 5.90 -14.07 -2.53
CA GLU A 43 7.20 -13.77 -3.17
C GLU A 43 7.10 -13.04 -4.53
N ASN A 44 5.94 -12.51 -4.90
CA ASN A 44 5.68 -11.85 -6.18
C ASN A 44 5.03 -10.47 -6.02
N THR A 45 5.37 -9.77 -4.94
CA THR A 45 5.00 -8.37 -4.72
C THR A 45 6.23 -7.47 -4.69
N ALA A 46 6.04 -6.19 -4.98
CA ALA A 46 7.02 -5.14 -4.78
C ALA A 46 6.30 -3.81 -4.58
N GLY A 47 6.91 -2.89 -3.85
CA GLY A 47 6.34 -1.58 -3.55
C GLY A 47 6.37 -1.26 -2.06
N LEU A 48 5.61 -0.24 -1.67
CA LEU A 48 5.54 0.23 -0.29
C LEU A 48 4.95 -0.81 0.69
N CYS A 49 4.28 -1.84 0.19
CA CYS A 49 3.77 -2.96 0.99
C CYS A 49 4.75 -4.15 1.10
N GLY A 50 5.96 -4.04 0.54
CA GLY A 50 7.00 -5.06 0.65
C GLY A 50 6.91 -6.18 -0.39
N THR A 51 7.66 -7.24 -0.12
CA THR A 51 7.95 -8.36 -1.04
C THR A 51 7.09 -9.60 -0.78
N TRP A 52 6.44 -9.63 0.40
CA TRP A 52 5.62 -10.74 0.89
C TRP A 52 6.32 -12.10 0.83
N THR A 53 7.57 -12.15 1.32
CA THR A 53 8.42 -13.35 1.43
C THR A 53 8.41 -13.94 2.85
N GLY A 54 7.77 -13.25 3.82
CA GLY A 54 7.85 -13.58 5.25
C GLY A 54 9.14 -13.13 5.94
N ASP A 55 10.08 -12.52 5.20
CA ASP A 55 11.31 -11.95 5.74
C ASP A 55 11.24 -10.42 5.81
N PRO A 56 11.07 -9.81 7.00
CA PRO A 56 10.96 -8.35 7.12
C PRO A 56 12.26 -7.61 6.76
N THR A 57 13.38 -8.31 6.62
CA THR A 57 14.66 -7.67 6.24
C THR A 57 14.71 -7.28 4.78
N ASP A 58 13.78 -7.78 3.95
CA ASP A 58 13.76 -7.54 2.52
C ASP A 58 12.57 -6.72 2.00
N ASP A 59 11.70 -6.27 2.90
CA ASP A 59 10.53 -5.43 2.56
C ASP A 59 10.92 -4.02 2.08
N LEU A 60 12.07 -3.50 2.53
CA LEU A 60 12.57 -2.17 2.13
C LEU A 60 13.46 -2.24 0.87
N ARG A 61 12.97 -2.90 -0.18
CA ARG A 61 13.61 -2.96 -1.51
C ARG A 61 13.14 -1.82 -2.42
N THR A 62 14.08 -1.14 -3.06
CA THR A 62 13.76 -0.12 -4.07
C THR A 62 13.18 -0.75 -5.35
N PRO A 63 12.62 0.03 -6.30
CA PRO A 63 12.18 -0.52 -7.59
C PRO A 63 13.29 -1.20 -8.41
N ALA A 64 14.56 -0.86 -8.14
CA ALA A 64 15.71 -1.51 -8.77
C ALA A 64 16.05 -2.88 -8.15
N GLY A 65 15.40 -3.26 -7.04
CA GLY A 65 15.65 -4.49 -6.30
C GLY A 65 16.72 -4.34 -5.20
N ASP A 66 17.29 -3.14 -5.03
CA ASP A 66 18.32 -2.89 -4.03
C ASP A 66 17.73 -2.80 -2.62
N ALA A 67 18.37 -3.46 -1.66
CA ALA A 67 18.06 -3.29 -0.24
C ALA A 67 18.79 -2.04 0.29
N LEU A 68 18.09 -1.21 1.08
CA LEU A 68 18.67 -0.01 1.70
C LEU A 68 19.48 -0.33 2.98
N SER A 69 20.38 -1.31 2.89
CA SER A 69 21.16 -1.82 4.03
C SER A 69 22.22 -0.85 4.56
N SER A 70 22.61 0.16 3.78
CA SER A 70 23.57 1.19 4.18
C SER A 70 22.95 2.34 4.98
N LEU A 71 21.61 2.41 5.06
CA LEU A 71 20.87 3.40 5.83
C LEU A 71 20.17 2.70 7.00
N SER A 72 19.94 3.43 8.09
CA SER A 72 19.17 2.91 9.23
C SER A 72 18.18 3.93 9.77
N GLY A 73 17.15 3.43 10.44
CA GLY A 73 16.12 4.25 11.06
C GLY A 73 15.35 5.13 10.06
N TYR A 74 15.06 6.36 10.47
CA TYR A 74 14.21 7.29 9.72
C TYR A 74 14.74 7.60 8.30
N ALA A 75 16.06 7.72 8.13
CA ALA A 75 16.65 8.03 6.83
C ALA A 75 16.41 6.92 5.79
N ALA A 76 16.47 5.65 6.21
CA ALA A 76 16.14 4.53 5.34
C ALA A 76 14.66 4.56 4.91
N MET A 77 13.75 4.89 5.83
CA MET A 77 12.31 4.94 5.54
C MET A 77 11.96 6.07 4.55
N VAL A 78 12.58 7.24 4.69
CA VAL A 78 12.39 8.36 3.76
C VAL A 78 12.92 8.00 2.37
N ALA A 79 14.17 7.52 2.29
CA ALA A 79 14.76 7.11 1.01
C ALA A 79 13.98 6.00 0.32
N PHE A 80 13.46 5.03 1.09
CA PHE A 80 12.57 3.98 0.58
C PHE A 80 11.30 4.57 -0.03
N GLY A 81 10.58 5.43 0.70
CA GLY A 81 9.35 6.05 0.23
C GLY A 81 9.56 6.88 -1.03
N GLU A 82 10.64 7.67 -1.09
CA GLU A 82 11.01 8.47 -2.25
C GLU A 82 11.35 7.60 -3.47
N SER A 83 12.00 6.45 -3.27
CA SER A 83 12.36 5.55 -4.38
C SER A 83 11.16 4.99 -5.13
N TRP A 84 10.00 4.89 -4.47
CA TRP A 84 8.74 4.39 -5.06
C TRP A 84 7.81 5.49 -5.55
N ALA A 85 8.25 6.75 -5.54
CA ALA A 85 7.44 7.86 -6.02
C ALA A 85 7.12 7.71 -7.53
N VAL A 86 5.83 7.77 -7.87
CA VAL A 86 5.36 7.80 -9.25
C VAL A 86 5.08 9.25 -9.62
N ALA A 87 5.60 9.71 -10.75
CA ALA A 87 5.33 11.06 -11.23
C ALA A 87 3.82 11.27 -11.45
N ASP A 88 3.30 12.42 -11.04
CA ASP A 88 1.93 12.80 -11.37
C ASP A 88 1.76 12.73 -12.88
N ARG A 89 0.69 12.07 -13.32
CA ARG A 89 0.35 12.02 -14.73
C ARG A 89 0.03 13.45 -15.16
N ALA A 90 0.89 14.05 -15.99
CA ALA A 90 0.57 15.29 -16.66
C ALA A 90 -0.73 15.07 -17.43
N VAL A 91 -1.79 15.77 -17.03
CA VAL A 91 -3.01 15.84 -17.84
C VAL A 91 -2.65 16.71 -19.04
N THR A 92 -2.24 16.07 -20.14
CA THR A 92 -2.05 16.71 -21.45
C THR A 92 -3.35 16.66 -22.24
#